data_AF-K7MII1-F1
#
_entry.id   AF-K7MII1-F1
#
_cell.length_a   1.000
_cell.length_b   1.000
_cell.length_c   1.000
_cell.angle_alpha   90.00
_cell.angle_beta   90.00
_cell.angle_gamma   90.00
#
_symmetry.space_group_name_H-M   'P 1'
#
loop_
_entity.id
_entity.type
_entity.pdbx_description
1 polymer ?
#
loop_
_entity_poly.entity_id
_entity_poly.type
_entity_poly.pdbx_seq_one_letter_code
_entity_poly.pdbx_strand_id
1 'polypeptide(L)'
;MEFSRHGQVLGNLLFELLSEALGLLPDHLKDMDCAKGHLIFCHCYPSCREPELKMGTRSHTDPDFITILFQDHVGGLKVLVQNYWIDMPPIPGALVLNIGDLLQVS
;
A
#
# COMPACT_ATOMS: atom_id res chain seq x y z
N MET A 1 -3.72 18.97 -3.81
CA MET A 1 -2.53 18.95 -2.92
C MET A 1 -1.41 18.21 -3.63
N GLU A 2 -0.16 18.69 -3.56
CA GLU A 2 0.95 18.13 -4.35
C GLU A 2 1.21 16.65 -4.09
N PHE A 3 1.11 16.20 -2.83
CA PHE A 3 1.29 14.79 -2.47
C PHE A 3 0.33 13.86 -3.22
N SER A 4 -0.97 14.21 -3.26
CA SER A 4 -1.98 13.44 -3.99
C SER A 4 -1.67 13.34 -5.48
N ARG A 5 -1.21 14.44 -6.10
CA ARG A 5 -0.82 14.43 -7.53
C ARG A 5 0.34 13.47 -7.80
N HIS A 6 1.37 13.50 -6.96
CA HIS A 6 2.51 12.57 -7.10
C HIS A 6 2.06 11.11 -6.88
N GLY A 7 1.19 10.86 -5.89
CA GLY A 7 0.60 9.55 -5.65
C GLY A 7 -0.19 9.02 -6.85
N GLN A 8 -1.00 9.87 -7.51
CA GLN A 8 -1.74 9.49 -8.72
C GLN A 8 -0.81 9.19 -9.91
N VAL A 9 0.21 10.02 -10.15
CA VAL A 9 1.19 9.78 -11.23
C VAL A 9 1.91 8.45 -11.01
N LEU A 10 2.38 8.20 -9.78
CA LEU A 10 3.03 6.94 -9.44
C LEU A 10 2.07 5.76 -9.55
N GLY A 11 0.84 5.88 -9.05
CA GLY A 11 -0.18 4.82 -9.16
C GLY A 11 -0.49 4.43 -10.60
N ASN A 12 -0.65 5.40 -11.51
CA ASN A 12 -0.85 5.13 -12.93
C ASN A 12 0.33 4.38 -13.56
N LEU A 13 1.56 4.81 -13.27
CA LEU A 13 2.76 4.11 -13.74
C LEU A 13 2.83 2.68 -13.20
N LEU A 14 2.47 2.46 -11.93
CA LEU A 14 2.44 1.12 -11.35
C LEU A 14 1.40 0.22 -12.03
N PHE A 15 0.21 0.74 -12.35
CA PHE A 15 -0.79 -0.04 -13.11
C PHE A 15 -0.32 -0.40 -14.52
N GLU A 16 0.42 0.49 -15.19
CA GLU A 16 1.05 0.18 -16.49
C GLU A 16 2.06 -0.95 -16.36
N LEU A 17 3.00 -0.83 -15.41
CA LEU A 17 4.03 -1.83 -15.17
C LEU A 17 3.46 -3.19 -14.73
N LEU A 18 2.41 -3.19 -13.90
CA LEU A 18 1.72 -4.41 -13.49
C LEU A 18 1.01 -5.07 -14.67
N SER A 19 0.36 -4.31 -15.53
CA SER A 19 -0.28 -4.85 -16.73
C SER A 19 0.75 -5.51 -17.65
N GLU A 20 1.88 -4.83 -17.91
CA GLU A 20 2.97 -5.40 -18.70
C GLU A 20 3.58 -6.66 -18.07
N ALA A 21 3.80 -6.65 -16.75
CA ALA A 21 4.35 -7.79 -16.02
C ALA A 21 3.44 -9.04 -16.07
N LEU A 22 2.13 -8.84 -16.24
CA LEU A 22 1.13 -9.89 -16.44
C LEU A 22 1.00 -10.33 -17.91
N GLY A 23 1.77 -9.74 -18.84
CA GLY A 23 1.69 -10.04 -20.27
C GLY A 23 0.49 -9.39 -20.97
N LEU A 24 -0.08 -8.34 -20.39
CA LEU A 24 -1.23 -7.60 -20.92
C LEU A 24 -0.77 -6.31 -21.60
N LEU A 25 -1.70 -5.62 -22.28
CA LEU A 25 -1.42 -4.27 -22.78
C LEU A 25 -1.18 -3.31 -21.61
N PRO A 26 -0.28 -2.32 -21.72
CA PRO A 26 0.06 -1.41 -20.61
C PRO A 26 -1.16 -0.71 -19.99
N ASP A 27 -2.18 -0.40 -20.78
CA ASP A 27 -3.36 0.30 -20.28
C ASP A 27 -4.43 -0.63 -19.68
N HIS A 28 -4.23 -1.95 -19.68
CA HIS A 28 -5.27 -2.93 -19.32
C HIS A 28 -5.93 -2.66 -17.96
N LEU A 29 -5.15 -2.53 -16.88
CA LEU A 29 -5.70 -2.27 -15.55
C LEU A 29 -6.33 -0.87 -15.46
N LYS A 30 -5.81 0.12 -16.18
CA LYS A 30 -6.40 1.47 -16.21
C LYS A 30 -7.74 1.47 -16.95
N ASP A 31 -7.86 0.72 -18.03
CA ASP A 31 -9.09 0.53 -18.81
C ASP A 31 -10.18 -0.21 -18.01
N MET A 32 -9.77 -1.01 -17.01
CA MET A 32 -10.67 -1.61 -16.01
C MET A 32 -11.09 -0.64 -14.90
N ASP A 33 -10.83 0.66 -15.04
CA ASP A 33 -11.09 1.69 -14.03
C ASP A 33 -10.28 1.52 -12.71
N CYS A 34 -9.24 0.67 -12.66
CA CYS A 34 -8.47 0.42 -11.43
C CYS A 34 -7.80 1.69 -10.87
N ALA A 35 -7.47 2.65 -11.75
CA ALA A 35 -6.83 3.92 -11.40
C ALA A 35 -7.81 5.07 -11.11
N LYS A 36 -9.12 4.83 -11.17
CA LYS A 36 -10.15 5.89 -11.08
C LYS A 36 -10.34 6.42 -9.66
N GLY A 37 -10.19 5.53 -8.67
CA GLY A 37 -10.28 5.87 -7.26
C GLY A 37 -8.93 6.29 -6.67
N HIS A 38 -8.91 7.32 -5.84
CA HIS A 38 -7.71 7.72 -5.11
C HIS A 38 -8.09 8.26 -3.73
N LEU A 39 -7.72 7.52 -2.68
CA LEU A 39 -7.93 7.88 -1.28
C LEU A 39 -6.58 8.03 -0.58
N ILE A 40 -6.53 8.92 0.41
CA ILE A 40 -5.34 9.15 1.23
C ILE A 40 -5.76 9.04 2.68
N PHE A 41 -5.08 8.17 3.42
CA PHE A 41 -5.18 8.06 4.87
C PHE A 41 -3.91 8.58 5.52
N CYS A 42 -4.08 9.41 6.56
CA CYS A 42 -2.99 9.89 7.39
C CYS A 42 -3.14 9.28 8.78
N HIS A 43 -2.29 8.32 9.13
CA HIS A 43 -2.31 7.67 10.43
C HIS A 43 -1.33 8.33 11.39
N CYS A 44 -1.75 8.54 12.64
CA CYS A 44 -0.90 8.98 13.73
C CYS A 44 -1.04 7.96 14.88
N TYR A 45 0.03 7.25 15.18
CA TYR A 45 0.08 6.27 16.26
C TYR A 45 0.83 6.88 17.46
N PRO A 46 0.13 7.27 18.54
CA PRO A 46 0.80 7.83 19.71
C PRO A 46 1.62 6.78 20.45
N SER A 47 2.62 7.23 21.22
CA SER A 47 3.40 6.34 22.08
C SER A 47 2.50 5.55 23.05
N CYS A 48 2.74 4.25 23.16
CA CYS A 48 2.00 3.34 24.03
C CYS A 48 2.87 2.87 25.20
N ARG A 49 2.31 2.81 26.41
CA ARG A 49 3.02 2.29 27.60
C ARG A 49 3.16 0.77 27.63
N GLU A 50 2.24 0.07 26.95
CA GLU A 50 2.15 -1.40 26.90
C GLU A 50 2.02 -1.82 25.42
N PRO A 51 3.05 -1.56 24.58
CA PRO A 51 3.00 -1.82 23.14
C PRO A 51 2.76 -3.29 22.80
N GLU A 52 3.16 -4.23 23.66
CA GLU A 52 2.94 -5.66 23.51
C GLU A 52 1.48 -6.10 23.73
N LEU A 53 0.66 -5.26 24.39
CA LEU A 53 -0.74 -5.56 24.68
C LEU A 53 -1.72 -4.77 23.79
N LYS A 54 -1.23 -3.86 22.94
CA LYS A 54 -2.07 -2.95 22.14
C LYS A 54 -1.64 -2.95 20.68
N MET A 55 -2.62 -2.94 19.79
CA MET A 55 -2.41 -2.84 18.35
C MET A 55 -2.66 -1.40 17.91
N GLY A 56 -1.76 -0.81 17.10
CA GLY A 56 -2.00 0.47 16.45
C GLY A 56 -3.18 0.39 15.48
N THR A 57 -3.14 -0.63 14.61
CA THR A 57 -4.22 -1.03 13.71
C THR A 57 -4.39 -2.54 13.80
N ARG A 58 -5.65 -3.03 13.74
CA ARG A 58 -5.92 -4.48 13.74
C ARG A 58 -5.39 -5.12 12.46
N SER A 59 -5.11 -6.42 12.50
CA SER A 59 -4.81 -7.19 11.29
C SER A 59 -5.94 -7.02 10.26
N HIS A 60 -5.59 -6.73 9.01
CA HIS A 60 -6.51 -6.55 7.90
C HIS A 60 -5.78 -6.79 6.56
N THR A 61 -6.57 -6.87 5.50
CA THR A 61 -6.15 -6.69 4.09
C THR A 61 -6.74 -5.38 3.58
N ASP A 62 -6.15 -4.83 2.52
CA ASP A 62 -6.61 -3.57 1.94
C ASP A 62 -7.69 -3.82 0.88
N PRO A 63 -8.89 -3.22 0.99
CA PRO A 63 -10.00 -3.43 0.05
C PRO A 63 -9.87 -2.52 -1.19
N ASP A 64 -8.66 -2.39 -1.74
CA ASP A 64 -8.33 -1.57 -2.91
C ASP A 64 -7.59 -2.40 -3.98
N PHE A 65 -7.10 -1.75 -5.04
CA PHE A 65 -6.26 -2.41 -6.05
C PHE A 65 -4.79 -2.43 -5.64
N ILE A 66 -4.25 -1.25 -5.28
CA ILE A 66 -2.89 -1.08 -4.78
C ILE A 66 -2.88 -0.02 -3.69
N THR A 67 -2.03 -0.22 -2.68
CA THR A 67 -1.75 0.78 -1.65
C THR A 67 -0.29 1.21 -1.74
N ILE A 68 -0.06 2.53 -1.72
CA ILE A 68 1.29 3.12 -1.65
C ILE A 68 1.45 3.79 -0.28
N LEU A 69 2.32 3.23 0.55
CA LEU A 69 2.54 3.68 1.92
C LEU A 69 3.88 4.41 2.05
N PHE A 70 3.81 5.63 2.59
CA PHE A 70 4.96 6.40 3.06
C PHE A 70 5.05 6.28 4.59
N GLN A 71 6.18 5.79 5.09
CA GLN A 71 6.41 5.60 6.53
C GLN A 71 7.35 6.67 7.08
N ASP A 72 7.20 6.99 8.37
CA ASP A 72 8.22 7.73 9.12
C ASP A 72 9.40 6.81 9.51
N HIS A 73 10.29 7.30 10.36
CA HIS A 73 11.48 6.57 10.80
C HIS A 73 11.24 5.66 12.02
N VAL A 74 10.05 5.68 12.63
CA VAL A 74 9.75 4.93 13.86
C VAL A 74 9.48 3.46 13.55
N GLY A 75 8.79 3.19 12.44
CA GLY A 75 8.37 1.85 12.04
C GLY A 75 7.13 1.36 12.78
N GLY A 76 6.89 0.04 12.72
CA GLY A 76 5.73 -0.61 13.34
C GLY A 76 4.84 -1.38 12.36
N LEU A 77 5.07 -1.25 11.05
CA LEU A 77 4.42 -2.09 10.05
C LEU A 77 4.90 -3.54 10.19
N LYS A 78 3.93 -4.47 10.23
CA LYS A 78 4.17 -5.91 10.14
C LYS A 78 3.28 -6.50 9.06
N VAL A 79 3.80 -7.49 8.34
CA VAL A 79 3.06 -8.24 7.32
C VAL A 79 2.98 -9.71 7.72
N LEU A 80 1.86 -10.36 7.42
CA LEU A 80 1.67 -11.79 7.71
C LEU A 80 2.11 -12.62 6.51
N VAL A 81 3.13 -13.46 6.68
CA VAL A 81 3.65 -14.37 5.65
C VAL A 81 3.69 -15.78 6.21
N GLN A 82 2.97 -16.71 5.59
CA GLN A 82 2.93 -18.13 6.01
C GLN A 82 2.65 -18.32 7.52
N ASN A 83 1.71 -17.56 8.08
CA ASN A 83 1.35 -17.52 9.51
C ASN A 83 2.40 -16.91 10.46
N TYR A 84 3.44 -16.26 9.93
CA TYR A 84 4.43 -15.52 10.71
C TYR A 84 4.31 -14.01 10.44
N TRP A 85 4.31 -13.21 11.50
CA TRP A 85 4.41 -11.76 11.39
C TRP A 85 5.87 -11.36 11.16
N ILE A 86 6.11 -10.66 10.05
CA ILE A 86 7.42 -10.15 9.65
C ILE A 86 7.41 -8.63 9.79
N ASP A 87 8.40 -8.09 10.51
CA ASP A 87 8.59 -6.64 10.62
C ASP A 87 9.06 -6.04 9.28
N MET A 88 8.47 -4.90 8.91
CA MET A 88 8.84 -4.12 7.72
C MET A 88 9.49 -2.81 8.16
N PRO A 89 10.80 -2.80 8.49
CA PRO A 89 11.47 -1.59 8.95
C PRO A 89 11.44 -0.50 7.87
N PRO A 90 11.23 0.78 8.24
CA PRO A 90 11.30 1.87 7.28
C PRO A 90 12.68 1.97 6.62
N ILE A 91 12.69 2.14 5.30
CA ILE A 91 13.91 2.39 4.53
C ILE A 91 13.87 3.87 4.09
N PRO A 92 14.86 4.70 4.48
CA PRO A 92 14.88 6.11 4.07
C PRO A 92 14.77 6.28 2.56
N GLY A 93 13.80 7.08 2.11
CA GLY A 93 13.56 7.34 0.69
C GLY A 93 12.77 6.26 -0.06
N ALA A 94 12.37 5.18 0.61
CA ALA A 94 11.53 4.14 0.02
C ALA A 94 10.04 4.35 0.30
N LEU A 95 9.21 3.78 -0.57
CA LEU A 95 7.77 3.59 -0.37
C LEU A 95 7.51 2.09 -0.23
N VAL A 96 6.49 1.73 0.53
CA VAL A 96 5.97 0.36 0.56
C VAL A 96 4.79 0.29 -0.41
N LEU A 97 4.78 -0.74 -1.25
CA LEU A 97 3.69 -1.06 -2.14
C LEU A 97 3.13 -2.42 -1.73
N ASN A 98 1.80 -2.54 -1.62
CA ASN A 98 1.13 -3.83 -1.52
C ASN A 98 -0.05 -3.92 -2.48
N ILE A 99 -0.41 -5.16 -2.79
CA ILE A 99 -1.56 -5.51 -3.61
C ILE A 99 -2.79 -5.65 -2.71
N GLY A 100 -3.87 -4.95 -3.05
CA GLY A 100 -5.14 -5.04 -2.36
C GLY A 100 -6.05 -6.12 -2.92
N ASP A 101 -7.15 -6.37 -2.22
CA ASP A 101 -8.09 -7.46 -2.51
C ASP A 101 -8.74 -7.34 -3.89
N LEU A 102 -8.94 -6.11 -4.40
CA LEU A 102 -9.58 -5.90 -5.71
C LEU A 102 -8.68 -6.29 -6.88
N LEU A 103 -7.36 -6.13 -6.75
CA LEU A 103 -6.43 -6.59 -7.79
C LEU A 103 -6.20 -8.11 -7.74
N GLN A 104 -6.44 -8.75 -6.59
CA GLN A 104 -6.35 -10.22 -6.52
C GLN A 104 -7.45 -10.92 -7.33
N VAL A 105 -8.56 -10.23 -7.61
CA VAL A 105 -9.71 -10.75 -8.36
C VAL A 105 -9.86 -10.13 -9.75
N SER A 106 -8.98 -9.19 -10.14
CA SER A 106 -8.99 -8.53 -11.45
C SER A 106 -8.43 -9.42 -12.55
#